data_AF-A0A438KK91-F1
#
_entry.id   AF-A0A438KK91-F1
#
_cell.length_a   1.000
_cell.length_b   1.000
_cell.length_c   1.000
_cell.angle_alpha   90.00
_cell.angle_beta   90.00
_cell.angle_gamma   90.00
#
_symmetry.space_group_name_H-M   'P 1'
#
loop_
_entity.id
_entity.type
_entity.pdbx_description
1 polymer ?
#
loop_
_entity_poly.entity_id
_entity_poly.type
_entity_poly.pdbx_seq_one_letter_code
_entity_poly.pdbx_strand_id
1 'polypeptide(L)'
;MVAPNKRNVRGKTRGVILDKLIEANGGKPLPITIKPSDGKQTGKYCEKLSNEIGLTVRQHAPVRVEKWKQMPRAEINTMLDRIKFFPCLTMKEKFALDLTQEHVKKSLEKQLSDRFRNWRCDLHKHFKKFPTVVEAKRNPHESVSNQEDWDYLCDRFSSEEFKRRSAINSVNRSKMPFHHRGGSRSFIQHGLQVSTENGEMVGQIELFKLVHWKSQDGWINQEARDYYVRLF
;
A
#
# COMPACT_ATOMS: atom_id res chain seq x y z
N MET A 1 33.53 6.86 -21.50
CA MET A 1 32.12 6.82 -21.09
C MET A 1 32.07 6.39 -19.62
N VAL A 2 31.70 7.28 -18.70
CA VAL A 2 31.63 6.96 -17.26
C VAL A 2 30.30 6.26 -17.00
N ALA A 3 30.35 5.02 -16.51
CA ALA A 3 29.15 4.27 -16.14
C ALA A 3 28.37 5.04 -15.06
N PRO A 4 27.03 5.16 -15.16
CA PRO A 4 26.25 5.89 -14.18
C PRO A 4 26.37 5.21 -12.81
N ASN A 5 26.71 6.03 -11.81
CA ASN A 5 26.92 5.60 -10.44
C ASN A 5 25.64 4.92 -9.91
N LYS A 6 25.71 3.63 -9.60
CA LYS A 6 24.57 2.82 -9.15
C LYS A 6 24.15 3.35 -7.78
N ARG A 7 23.07 4.14 -7.71
CA ARG A 7 22.55 4.66 -6.42
C ARG A 7 22.31 3.48 -5.48
N ASN A 8 22.88 3.55 -4.28
CA ASN A 8 22.58 2.62 -3.19
C ASN A 8 21.09 2.74 -2.84
N VAL A 9 20.27 1.95 -3.50
CA VAL A 9 18.85 1.80 -3.17
C VAL A 9 18.73 0.89 -1.96
N ARG A 10 17.83 1.26 -1.04
CA ARG A 10 17.55 0.47 0.16
C ARG A 10 17.15 -0.96 -0.24
N GLY A 11 17.89 -1.95 0.24
CA GLY A 11 17.60 -3.37 0.03
C GLY A 11 16.26 -3.79 0.66
N LYS A 12 15.77 -4.98 0.28
CA LYS A 12 14.51 -5.52 0.80
C LYS A 12 14.55 -5.67 2.33
N THR A 13 13.48 -5.25 2.99
CA THR A 13 13.32 -5.50 4.43
C THR A 13 13.26 -7.01 4.67
N ARG A 14 14.03 -7.52 5.63
CA ARG A 14 14.12 -8.97 5.98
C ARG A 14 13.52 -9.33 7.34
N GLY A 15 12.88 -8.39 8.04
CA GLY A 15 12.29 -8.60 9.38
C GLY A 15 13.29 -8.66 10.54
N VAL A 16 14.58 -8.87 10.27
CA VAL A 16 15.68 -9.06 11.26
C VAL A 16 15.82 -7.97 12.33
N ILE A 17 15.30 -6.76 12.08
CA ILE A 17 15.47 -5.61 12.98
C ILE A 17 14.38 -5.59 14.07
N LEU A 18 13.26 -6.29 13.88
CA LEU A 18 12.09 -6.17 14.77
C LEU A 18 12.38 -6.74 16.16
N ASP A 19 13.04 -7.89 16.24
CA ASP A 19 13.39 -8.56 17.51
C ASP A 19 14.27 -7.68 18.40
N LYS A 20 15.35 -7.15 17.81
CA LYS A 20 16.28 -6.23 18.48
C LYS A 20 15.59 -4.98 19.01
N LEU A 21 14.60 -4.46 18.28
CA LEU A 21 13.85 -3.28 18.71
C LEU A 21 12.93 -3.58 19.89
N ILE A 22 12.35 -4.77 19.96
CA ILE A 22 11.49 -5.19 21.07
C ILE A 22 12.33 -5.48 22.30
N GLU A 23 13.48 -6.13 22.15
CA GLU A 23 14.45 -6.31 23.24
C GLU A 23 14.92 -4.97 23.80
N ALA A 24 15.29 -4.02 22.93
CA ALA A 24 15.64 -2.66 23.32
C ALA A 24 14.46 -1.89 23.96
N ASN A 25 13.22 -2.31 23.70
CA ASN A 25 12.00 -1.78 24.33
C ASN A 25 11.65 -2.54 25.63
N GLY A 26 12.63 -3.20 26.26
CA GLY A 26 12.42 -3.97 27.50
C GLY A 26 11.57 -5.23 27.32
N GLY A 27 11.59 -5.81 26.11
CA GLY A 27 10.78 -6.98 25.76
C GLY A 27 9.29 -6.70 25.53
N LYS A 28 8.86 -5.44 25.65
CA LYS A 28 7.45 -5.03 25.50
C LYS A 28 7.09 -4.82 24.02
N PRO A 29 5.82 -5.07 23.62
CA PRO A 29 5.36 -4.83 22.26
C PRO A 29 5.55 -3.36 21.85
N LEU A 30 5.86 -3.12 20.58
CA LEU A 30 6.10 -1.76 20.09
C LEU A 30 4.79 -0.95 20.07
N PRO A 31 4.74 0.24 20.69
CA PRO A 31 3.53 1.04 20.75
C PRO A 31 3.16 1.58 19.36
N ILE A 32 1.90 1.39 18.97
CA ILE A 32 1.30 1.93 17.73
C ILE A 32 -0.06 2.51 18.07
N THR A 33 -0.37 3.67 17.51
CA THR A 33 -1.70 4.27 17.63
C THR A 33 -2.40 4.28 16.27
N ILE A 34 -3.57 3.66 16.20
CA ILE A 34 -4.48 3.77 15.05
C ILE A 34 -5.72 4.51 15.56
N LYS A 35 -5.97 5.71 15.06
CA LYS A 35 -7.13 6.49 15.51
C LYS A 35 -8.40 6.04 14.77
N PRO A 36 -9.57 6.03 15.44
CA PRO A 36 -10.84 5.74 14.76
C PRO A 36 -11.17 6.71 13.63
N SER A 37 -10.73 7.97 13.72
CA SER A 37 -11.12 9.06 12.82
C SER A 37 -10.54 8.96 11.41
N ASP A 38 -9.27 8.58 11.26
CA ASP A 38 -8.61 8.48 9.95
C ASP A 38 -8.13 7.05 9.62
N GLY A 39 -8.18 6.14 10.60
CA GLY A 39 -7.70 4.77 10.47
C GLY A 39 -6.20 4.68 10.17
N LYS A 40 -5.44 5.77 10.35
CA LYS A 40 -4.00 5.80 10.04
C LYS A 40 -3.20 5.42 11.27
N GLN A 41 -2.20 4.58 11.04
CA GLN A 41 -1.19 4.29 12.05
C GLN A 41 -0.25 5.49 12.21
N THR A 42 -0.04 5.87 13.46
CA THR A 42 0.84 6.96 13.88
C THR A 42 1.77 6.46 14.98
N GLY A 43 2.86 7.21 15.22
CA GLY A 43 3.86 6.89 16.23
C GLY A 43 5.21 6.46 15.65
N LYS A 44 6.21 6.35 16.53
CA LYS A 44 7.63 6.12 16.20
C LYS A 44 7.87 4.84 15.38
N TYR A 45 7.03 3.82 15.55
CA TYR A 45 7.21 2.50 14.95
C TYR A 45 6.27 2.23 13.76
N CYS A 46 5.55 3.24 13.25
CA CYS A 46 4.58 3.10 12.16
C CYS A 46 5.19 2.49 10.88
N GLU A 47 6.44 2.84 10.56
CA GLU A 47 7.18 2.28 9.44
C GLU A 47 7.50 0.80 9.65
N LYS A 48 7.75 0.39 10.90
CA LYS A 48 8.05 -1.01 11.24
C LYS A 48 6.81 -1.88 11.06
N LEU A 49 5.65 -1.39 11.50
CA LEU A 49 4.37 -2.04 11.23
C LEU A 49 4.08 -2.13 9.72
N SER A 50 4.28 -1.03 8.98
CA SER A 50 4.14 -1.02 7.50
C SER A 50 5.00 -2.06 6.81
N ASN A 51 6.23 -2.24 7.29
CA ASN A 51 7.16 -3.23 6.76
C ASN A 51 6.71 -4.66 7.09
N GLU A 52 6.26 -4.90 8.33
CA GLU A 52 5.75 -6.20 8.77
C GLU A 52 4.54 -6.61 7.94
N ILE A 53 3.54 -5.73 7.78
CA ILE A 53 2.37 -5.98 6.93
C ILE A 53 2.80 -6.36 5.51
N GLY A 54 3.76 -5.62 4.94
CA GLY A 54 4.29 -5.92 3.60
C GLY A 54 5.01 -7.26 3.52
N LEU A 55 5.74 -7.64 4.57
CA LEU A 55 6.41 -8.94 4.68
C LEU A 55 5.40 -10.08 4.78
N THR A 56 4.43 -9.95 5.68
CA THR A 56 3.36 -10.93 5.89
C THR A 56 2.63 -11.21 4.60
N VAL A 57 2.26 -10.18 3.84
CA VAL A 57 1.58 -10.36 2.53
C VAL A 57 2.45 -11.16 1.56
N ARG A 58 3.74 -10.81 1.41
CA ARG A 58 4.61 -11.49 0.44
C ARG A 58 4.91 -12.94 0.82
N GLN A 59 4.92 -13.25 2.12
CA GLN A 59 5.28 -14.59 2.61
C GLN A 59 4.07 -15.51 2.76
N HIS A 60 2.88 -14.97 3.02
CA HIS A 60 1.74 -15.76 3.46
C HIS A 60 0.45 -15.52 2.68
N ALA A 61 0.32 -14.43 1.89
CA ALA A 61 -0.91 -14.24 1.13
C ALA A 61 -0.99 -15.23 -0.04
N PRO A 62 -2.10 -15.96 -0.21
CA PRO A 62 -2.28 -16.87 -1.33
C PRO A 62 -2.38 -16.08 -2.63
N VAL A 63 -1.31 -16.09 -3.42
CA VAL A 63 -1.18 -15.23 -4.60
C VAL A 63 -2.14 -15.59 -5.72
N ARG A 64 -2.64 -16.84 -5.72
CA ARG A 64 -3.64 -17.35 -6.67
C ARG A 64 -5.04 -16.75 -6.46
N VAL A 65 -5.33 -16.16 -5.29
CA VAL A 65 -6.61 -15.49 -5.05
C VAL A 65 -6.74 -14.27 -5.97
N GLU A 66 -7.79 -14.27 -6.80
CA GLU A 66 -7.91 -13.29 -7.88
C GLU A 66 -8.14 -11.87 -7.35
N LYS A 67 -9.08 -11.73 -6.41
CA LYS A 67 -9.53 -10.46 -5.83
C LYS A 67 -9.41 -10.53 -4.32
N TRP A 68 -8.96 -9.45 -3.68
CA TRP A 68 -8.89 -9.39 -2.20
C TRP A 68 -10.23 -9.69 -1.52
N LYS A 69 -11.36 -9.28 -2.13
CA LYS A 69 -12.71 -9.57 -1.62
C LYS A 69 -13.05 -11.07 -1.57
N GLN A 70 -12.33 -11.90 -2.33
CA GLN A 70 -12.48 -13.36 -2.35
C GLN A 70 -11.49 -14.06 -1.40
N MET A 71 -10.62 -13.29 -0.72
CA MET A 71 -9.66 -13.85 0.23
C MET A 71 -10.42 -14.52 1.38
N PRO A 72 -10.16 -15.81 1.68
CA PRO A 72 -10.80 -16.48 2.80
C PRO A 72 -10.56 -15.73 4.11
N ARG A 73 -11.60 -15.65 4.94
CA ARG A 73 -11.52 -14.94 6.23
C ARG A 73 -10.46 -15.52 7.15
N ALA A 74 -10.26 -16.84 7.10
CA ALA A 74 -9.22 -17.55 7.82
C ALA A 74 -7.82 -17.06 7.43
N GLU A 75 -7.54 -16.88 6.14
CA GLU A 75 -6.25 -16.37 5.65
C GLU A 75 -5.98 -14.94 6.12
N ILE A 76 -7.01 -14.08 6.08
CA ILE A 76 -6.91 -12.71 6.60
C ILE A 76 -6.58 -12.73 8.09
N ASN A 77 -7.28 -13.55 8.88
CA ASN A 77 -7.04 -13.64 10.32
C ASN A 77 -5.63 -14.18 10.62
N THR A 78 -5.19 -15.23 9.92
CA THR A 78 -3.82 -15.75 10.02
C THR A 78 -2.77 -14.68 9.73
N MET A 79 -2.98 -13.84 8.72
CA MET A 79 -2.08 -12.71 8.44
C MET A 79 -2.10 -11.66 9.55
N LEU A 80 -3.27 -11.32 10.11
CA LEU A 80 -3.39 -10.40 11.24
C LEU A 80 -2.67 -10.94 12.48
N ASP A 81 -2.83 -12.22 12.77
CA ASP A 81 -2.15 -12.89 13.89
C ASP A 81 -0.64 -12.89 13.68
N ARG A 82 -0.15 -13.14 12.47
CA ARG A 82 1.29 -13.05 12.15
C ARG A 82 1.85 -11.64 12.25
N ILE A 83 1.05 -10.61 11.98
CA ILE A 83 1.46 -9.21 12.20
C ILE A 83 1.54 -8.91 13.69
N LYS A 84 0.56 -9.38 14.46
CA LYS A 84 0.45 -9.10 15.90
C LYS A 84 1.45 -9.92 16.72
N PHE A 85 1.66 -11.19 16.40
CA PHE A 85 2.39 -12.14 17.21
C PHE A 85 3.65 -12.68 16.51
N PHE A 86 4.62 -13.12 17.31
CA PHE A 86 5.75 -13.89 16.82
C PHE A 86 5.35 -15.32 16.44
N PRO A 87 5.93 -15.90 15.37
CA PRO A 87 5.73 -17.30 15.02
C PRO A 87 6.50 -18.19 16.02
N CYS A 88 5.95 -18.41 17.21
CA CYS A 88 6.48 -19.36 18.20
C CYS A 88 5.39 -19.79 19.20
N LEU A 89 5.68 -20.79 20.04
CA LEU A 89 4.77 -21.31 21.08
C LEU A 89 4.37 -20.28 22.15
N THR A 90 5.12 -19.17 22.26
CA THR A 90 4.76 -18.08 23.18
C THR A 90 3.95 -17.02 22.44
N MET A 91 2.81 -16.61 23.00
CA MET A 91 1.93 -15.54 22.49
C MET A 91 2.56 -14.15 22.68
N LYS A 92 3.81 -13.98 22.26
CA LYS A 92 4.55 -12.73 22.38
C LYS A 92 4.10 -11.78 21.27
N GLU A 93 3.56 -10.64 21.66
CA GLU A 93 3.14 -9.59 20.76
C GLU A 93 4.32 -8.78 20.21
N LYS A 94 4.30 -8.48 18.92
CA LYS A 94 5.23 -7.61 18.21
C LYS A 94 4.89 -6.13 18.41
N PHE A 95 3.61 -5.83 18.30
CA PHE A 95 3.04 -4.49 18.36
C PHE A 95 1.88 -4.48 19.35
N ALA A 96 1.75 -3.39 20.11
CA ALA A 96 0.62 -3.17 20.99
C ALA A 96 -0.63 -2.82 20.15
N LEU A 97 -1.24 -3.84 19.54
CA LEU A 97 -2.40 -3.73 18.66
C LEU A 97 -3.60 -4.44 19.31
N ASP A 98 -4.68 -3.68 19.50
CA ASP A 98 -5.94 -4.23 19.96
C ASP A 98 -6.81 -4.66 18.78
N LEU A 99 -6.74 -5.95 18.42
CA LEU A 99 -7.54 -6.53 17.33
C LEU A 99 -9.01 -6.73 17.69
N THR A 100 -9.41 -6.51 18.96
CA THR A 100 -10.82 -6.51 19.36
C THR A 100 -11.53 -5.25 18.86
N GLN A 101 -10.78 -4.17 18.65
CA GLN A 101 -11.31 -2.92 18.13
C GLN A 101 -11.51 -2.99 16.61
N GLU A 102 -12.74 -2.76 16.18
CA GLU A 102 -13.12 -2.91 14.78
C GLU A 102 -12.35 -1.95 13.85
N HIS A 103 -12.09 -0.71 14.29
CA HIS A 103 -11.36 0.26 13.48
C HIS A 103 -9.89 -0.12 13.27
N VAL A 104 -9.22 -0.71 14.27
CA VAL A 104 -7.87 -1.25 14.17
C VAL A 104 -7.84 -2.38 13.13
N LYS A 105 -8.79 -3.32 13.24
CA LYS A 105 -8.92 -4.45 12.32
C LYS A 105 -9.17 -3.98 10.88
N LYS A 106 -10.14 -3.08 10.67
CA LYS A 106 -10.44 -2.48 9.36
C LYS A 106 -9.23 -1.76 8.76
N SER A 107 -8.46 -1.04 9.58
CA SER A 107 -7.23 -0.37 9.12
C SER A 107 -6.19 -1.38 8.64
N LEU A 108 -5.90 -2.41 9.43
CA LEU A 108 -4.90 -3.43 9.07
C LEU A 108 -5.32 -4.22 7.81
N GLU A 109 -6.60 -4.59 7.70
CA GLU A 109 -7.11 -5.26 6.51
C GLU A 109 -7.02 -4.41 5.24
N LYS A 110 -7.30 -3.11 5.36
CA LYS A 110 -7.11 -2.17 4.25
C LYS A 110 -5.64 -2.13 3.83
N GLN A 111 -4.72 -2.04 4.79
CA GLN A 111 -3.29 -2.03 4.52
C GLN A 111 -2.81 -3.35 3.89
N LEU A 112 -3.29 -4.50 4.38
CA LEU A 112 -3.04 -5.82 3.79
C LEU A 112 -3.53 -5.86 2.33
N SER A 113 -4.76 -5.41 2.07
CA SER A 113 -5.34 -5.33 0.73
C SER A 113 -4.50 -4.48 -0.22
N ASP A 114 -4.07 -3.30 0.24
CA ASP A 114 -3.24 -2.39 -0.53
C ASP A 114 -1.86 -2.98 -0.82
N ARG A 115 -1.24 -3.64 0.17
CA ARG A 115 0.04 -4.31 0.00
C ARG A 115 -0.06 -5.51 -0.95
N PHE A 116 -1.15 -6.28 -0.90
CA PHE A 116 -1.40 -7.39 -1.82
C PHE A 116 -1.53 -6.90 -3.26
N ARG A 117 -2.29 -5.83 -3.47
CA ARG A 117 -2.46 -5.21 -4.80
C ARG A 117 -1.14 -4.69 -5.34
N ASN A 118 -0.39 -3.94 -4.54
CA ASN A 118 0.89 -3.38 -4.93
C ASN A 118 1.90 -4.47 -5.26
N TRP A 119 1.98 -5.51 -4.42
CA TRP A 119 2.83 -6.65 -4.66
C TRP A 119 2.54 -7.29 -6.02
N ARG A 120 1.27 -7.54 -6.35
CA ARG A 120 0.89 -8.10 -7.65
C ARG A 120 1.14 -7.15 -8.82
N CYS A 121 1.02 -5.84 -8.62
CA CYS A 121 1.46 -4.86 -9.61
C CYS A 121 2.97 -4.98 -9.87
N ASP A 122 3.79 -5.16 -8.84
CA ASP A 122 5.24 -5.32 -8.98
C ASP A 122 5.61 -6.64 -9.66
N LEU A 123 4.89 -7.73 -9.37
CA LEU A 123 5.03 -9.01 -10.08
C LEU A 123 4.71 -8.86 -11.58
N HIS A 124 3.66 -8.13 -11.93
CA HIS A 124 3.32 -7.85 -13.33
C HIS A 124 4.38 -6.97 -14.02
N LYS A 125 4.95 -5.98 -13.32
CA LYS A 125 6.09 -5.20 -13.85
C LYS A 125 7.31 -6.08 -14.10
N HIS A 126 7.59 -7.03 -13.22
CA HIS A 126 8.68 -7.99 -13.40
C HIS A 126 8.44 -8.89 -14.61
N PHE A 127 7.23 -9.46 -14.73
CA PHE A 127 6.81 -10.25 -15.90
C PHE A 127 7.02 -9.49 -17.21
N LYS A 128 6.66 -8.20 -17.25
CA LYS A 128 6.82 -7.33 -18.44
C LYS A 128 8.26 -7.06 -18.87
N LYS A 129 9.27 -7.41 -18.07
CA LYS A 129 10.68 -7.28 -18.46
C LYS A 129 11.10 -8.32 -19.48
N PHE A 130 10.35 -9.42 -19.61
CA PHE A 130 10.66 -10.52 -20.50
C PHE A 130 9.81 -10.44 -21.77
N PRO A 131 10.40 -10.68 -22.95
CA PRO A 131 9.70 -10.63 -24.23
C PRO A 131 8.71 -11.78 -24.42
N THR A 132 8.96 -12.94 -23.80
CA THR A 132 8.10 -14.13 -23.96
C THR A 132 7.65 -14.69 -22.61
N VAL A 133 6.49 -15.36 -22.62
CA VAL A 133 5.96 -16.03 -21.41
C VAL A 133 6.89 -17.15 -20.95
N VAL A 134 7.51 -17.87 -21.88
CA VAL A 134 8.46 -18.96 -21.58
C VAL A 134 9.67 -18.41 -20.83
N GLU A 135 10.23 -17.28 -21.29
CA GLU A 135 11.35 -16.63 -20.60
C GLU A 135 10.93 -16.07 -19.25
N ALA A 136 9.73 -15.48 -19.15
CA ALA A 136 9.21 -15.01 -17.87
C ALA A 136 9.07 -16.14 -16.85
N LYS A 137 8.52 -17.30 -17.25
CA LYS A 137 8.38 -18.49 -16.38
C LYS A 137 9.72 -19.00 -15.87
N ARG A 138 10.78 -18.97 -16.68
CA ARG A 138 12.15 -19.34 -16.27
C ARG A 138 12.79 -18.37 -15.28
N ASN A 139 12.23 -17.18 -15.11
CA ASN A 139 12.78 -16.11 -14.26
C ASN A 139 11.79 -15.68 -13.16
N PRO A 140 11.48 -16.56 -12.19
CA PRO A 140 10.55 -16.25 -11.11
C PRO A 140 11.00 -15.03 -10.31
N HIS A 141 10.03 -14.21 -9.90
CA HIS A 141 10.32 -13.09 -9.03
C HIS A 141 10.63 -13.60 -7.61
N GLU A 142 11.72 -13.11 -7.01
CA GLU A 142 12.27 -13.60 -5.71
C GLU A 142 11.30 -13.54 -4.51
N SER A 143 10.17 -12.84 -4.63
CA SER A 143 9.15 -12.78 -3.57
C SER A 143 8.04 -13.82 -3.74
N VAL A 144 8.07 -14.64 -4.78
CA VAL A 144 7.10 -15.72 -5.00
C VAL A 144 7.76 -17.00 -4.53
N SER A 145 7.13 -17.69 -3.58
CA SER A 145 7.79 -18.77 -2.83
C SER A 145 8.00 -20.05 -3.62
N ASN A 146 7.18 -20.32 -4.64
CA ASN A 146 7.24 -21.54 -5.44
C ASN A 146 7.04 -21.25 -6.93
N GLN A 147 7.54 -22.15 -7.78
CA GLN A 147 7.49 -22.02 -9.23
C GLN A 147 6.06 -22.10 -9.77
N GLU A 148 5.21 -22.96 -9.19
CA GLU A 148 3.82 -23.13 -9.66
C GLU A 148 2.99 -21.85 -9.54
N ASP A 149 3.15 -21.11 -8.44
CA ASP A 149 2.51 -19.83 -8.22
C ASP A 149 2.98 -18.79 -9.23
N TRP A 150 4.27 -18.83 -9.57
CA TRP A 150 4.82 -17.95 -10.60
C TRP A 150 4.32 -18.31 -12.00
N ASP A 151 4.23 -19.59 -12.32
CA ASP A 151 3.71 -20.08 -13.59
C ASP A 151 2.23 -19.69 -13.75
N TYR A 152 1.42 -19.91 -12.71
CA TYR A 152 0.03 -19.46 -12.65
C TYR A 152 -0.10 -17.95 -12.91
N LEU A 153 0.78 -17.15 -12.30
CA LEU A 153 0.78 -15.70 -12.52
C LEU A 153 1.18 -15.33 -13.95
N CYS A 154 2.17 -15.99 -14.53
CA CYS A 154 2.57 -15.77 -15.92
C CYS A 154 1.44 -16.11 -16.90
N ASP A 155 0.75 -17.22 -16.69
CA ASP A 155 -0.41 -17.64 -17.49
C ASP A 155 -1.55 -16.62 -17.35
N ARG A 156 -1.79 -16.15 -16.13
CA ARG A 156 -2.77 -15.10 -15.89
C ARG A 156 -2.40 -13.77 -16.54
N PHE A 157 -1.14 -13.33 -16.46
CA PHE A 157 -0.72 -12.06 -17.04
C PHE A 157 -0.71 -12.09 -18.57
N SER A 158 -0.51 -13.27 -19.15
CA SER A 158 -0.55 -13.48 -20.60
C SER A 158 -1.96 -13.73 -21.15
N SER A 159 -2.95 -14.01 -20.29
CA SER A 159 -4.33 -14.25 -20.69
C SER A 159 -4.99 -13.04 -21.35
N GLU A 160 -5.86 -13.32 -22.31
CA GLU A 160 -6.54 -12.27 -23.07
C GLU A 160 -7.48 -11.44 -22.19
N GLU A 161 -8.15 -12.08 -21.23
CA GLU A 161 -8.99 -11.38 -20.26
C GLU A 161 -8.19 -10.34 -19.45
N PHE A 162 -6.99 -10.71 -18.99
CA PHE A 162 -6.14 -9.81 -18.22
C PHE A 162 -5.62 -8.66 -19.08
N LYS A 163 -5.15 -8.96 -20.29
CA LYS A 163 -4.68 -7.93 -21.26
C LYS A 163 -5.79 -6.95 -21.60
N ARG A 164 -6.99 -7.43 -21.93
CA ARG A 164 -8.16 -6.59 -22.21
C ARG A 164 -8.50 -5.67 -21.05
N ARG A 165 -8.57 -6.21 -19.83
CA ARG A 165 -8.86 -5.41 -18.62
C ARG A 165 -7.76 -4.39 -18.34
N SER A 166 -6.49 -4.76 -18.56
CA SER A 166 -5.35 -3.86 -18.42
C SER A 166 -5.41 -2.70 -19.42
N ALA A 167 -5.73 -2.98 -20.68
CA ALA A 167 -5.87 -1.96 -21.73
C ALA A 167 -7.01 -0.97 -21.42
N ILE A 168 -8.19 -1.47 -21.05
CA ILE A 168 -9.33 -0.63 -20.64
C ILE A 168 -8.95 0.28 -19.46
N ASN A 169 -8.29 -0.27 -18.44
CA ASN A 169 -7.85 0.51 -17.28
C ASN A 169 -6.81 1.57 -17.66
N SER A 170 -5.93 1.28 -18.63
CA SER A 170 -4.96 2.24 -19.15
C SER A 170 -5.66 3.41 -19.85
N VAL A 171 -6.65 3.12 -20.70
CA VAL A 171 -7.46 4.13 -21.39
C VAL A 171 -8.29 4.95 -20.40
N ASN A 172 -8.88 4.31 -19.39
CA ASN A 172 -9.62 5.02 -18.35
C ASN A 172 -8.72 5.95 -17.54
N ARG A 173 -7.48 5.53 -17.26
CA ARG A 173 -6.50 6.38 -16.59
C ARG A 173 -6.06 7.56 -17.46
N SER A 174 -5.94 7.40 -18.77
CA SER A 174 -5.60 8.51 -19.67
C SER A 174 -6.72 9.53 -19.83
N LYS A 175 -7.97 9.19 -19.45
CA LYS A 175 -9.11 10.12 -19.40
C LYS A 175 -9.14 10.98 -18.13
N MET A 176 -8.24 10.78 -17.16
CA MET A 176 -8.20 11.58 -15.94
C MET A 176 -7.77 13.02 -16.29
N PRO A 177 -8.66 14.02 -16.14
CA PRO A 177 -8.43 15.35 -16.69
C PRO A 177 -7.39 16.15 -15.91
N PHE A 178 -7.20 15.85 -14.62
CA PHE A 178 -6.24 16.52 -13.75
C PHE A 178 -5.84 15.63 -12.58
N HIS A 179 -4.61 15.78 -12.11
CA HIS A 179 -4.12 15.15 -10.88
C HIS A 179 -4.06 16.20 -9.76
N HIS A 180 -4.29 15.81 -8.51
CA HIS A 180 -4.10 16.73 -7.40
C HIS A 180 -2.60 17.01 -7.14
N ARG A 181 -2.28 18.21 -6.65
CA ARG A 181 -0.93 18.62 -6.22
C ARG A 181 -0.68 18.43 -4.72
N GLY A 182 -1.63 17.83 -3.98
CA GLY A 182 -1.54 17.57 -2.54
C GLY A 182 -0.46 16.57 -2.09
N GLY A 183 0.36 16.04 -3.00
CA GLY A 183 1.44 15.10 -2.66
C GLY A 183 0.94 13.79 -2.07
N SER A 184 1.72 13.20 -1.15
CA SER A 184 1.42 11.92 -0.49
C SER A 184 0.48 12.03 0.72
N ARG A 185 0.16 13.25 1.16
CA ARG A 185 -0.80 13.49 2.24
C ARG A 185 -2.22 13.22 1.74
N SER A 186 -3.04 12.56 2.57
CA SER A 186 -4.45 12.37 2.21
C SER A 186 -5.22 13.68 2.32
N PHE A 187 -6.34 13.78 1.61
CA PHE A 187 -7.25 14.92 1.73
C PHE A 187 -7.70 15.18 3.17
N ILE A 188 -7.98 14.14 3.97
CA ILE A 188 -8.28 14.28 5.41
C ILE A 188 -7.13 14.97 6.18
N GLN A 189 -5.87 14.66 5.85
CA GLN A 189 -4.73 15.27 6.54
C GLN A 189 -4.54 16.74 6.14
N HIS A 190 -4.80 17.06 4.86
CA HIS A 190 -4.86 18.46 4.42
C HIS A 190 -5.95 19.23 5.15
N GLY A 191 -7.15 18.65 5.29
CA GLY A 191 -8.24 19.25 6.06
C GLY A 191 -7.91 19.45 7.55
N LEU A 192 -7.34 18.43 8.21
CA LEU A 192 -6.93 18.52 9.62
C LEU A 192 -5.82 19.57 9.84
N GLN A 193 -4.87 19.70 8.93
CA GLN A 193 -3.82 20.71 9.04
C GLN A 193 -4.42 22.11 9.04
N VAL A 194 -5.28 22.41 8.06
CA VAL A 194 -5.92 23.71 7.97
C VAL A 194 -6.84 23.95 9.17
N SER A 195 -7.54 22.91 9.66
CA SER A 195 -8.33 23.01 10.89
C SER A 195 -7.49 23.29 12.14
N THR A 196 -6.26 22.76 12.21
CA THR A 196 -5.33 23.06 13.31
C THR A 196 -4.87 24.52 13.25
N GLU A 197 -4.72 25.07 12.04
CA GLU A 197 -4.28 26.45 11.81
C GLU A 197 -5.43 27.46 11.99
N ASN A 198 -6.65 27.13 11.56
CA ASN A 198 -7.78 28.07 11.46
C ASN A 198 -8.94 27.77 12.43
N GLY A 199 -8.89 26.69 13.20
CA GLY A 199 -9.94 26.30 14.15
C GLY A 199 -11.17 25.60 13.54
N GLU A 200 -11.32 25.60 12.21
CA GLU A 200 -12.49 25.02 11.53
C GLU A 200 -12.11 23.98 10.46
N MET A 201 -12.95 22.95 10.31
CA MET A 201 -12.78 21.94 9.27
C MET A 201 -13.08 22.51 7.89
N VAL A 202 -12.12 22.37 6.97
CA VAL A 202 -12.27 22.80 5.58
C VAL A 202 -13.32 21.97 4.86
N GLY A 203 -14.24 22.63 4.16
CA GLY A 203 -15.24 22.00 3.31
C GLY A 203 -14.64 21.27 2.11
N GLN A 204 -15.42 20.39 1.48
CA GLN A 204 -14.91 19.55 0.38
C GLN A 204 -14.49 20.38 -0.85
N ILE A 205 -15.20 21.48 -1.12
CA ILE A 205 -14.95 22.36 -2.25
C ILE A 205 -13.66 23.16 -2.02
N GLU A 206 -13.48 23.68 -0.82
CA GLU A 206 -12.28 24.41 -0.38
C GLU A 206 -11.06 23.48 -0.38
N LEU A 207 -11.23 22.23 0.06
CA LEU A 207 -10.19 21.22 0.02
C LEU A 207 -9.78 20.88 -1.41
N PHE A 208 -10.75 20.82 -2.34
CA PHE A 208 -10.45 20.66 -3.76
C PHE A 208 -9.59 21.83 -4.28
N LYS A 209 -9.97 23.08 -3.98
CA LYS A 209 -9.16 24.25 -4.35
C LYS A 209 -7.76 24.18 -3.74
N LEU A 210 -7.64 23.84 -2.46
CA LEU A 210 -6.37 23.73 -1.76
C LEU A 210 -5.38 22.78 -2.45
N VAL A 211 -5.87 21.66 -2.98
CA VAL A 211 -5.01 20.65 -3.61
C VAL A 211 -4.88 20.80 -5.14
N HIS A 212 -5.60 21.72 -5.79
CA HIS A 212 -5.56 21.93 -7.25
C HIS A 212 -5.20 23.37 -7.66
N TRP A 213 -5.04 24.30 -6.72
CA TRP A 213 -4.71 25.70 -6.96
C TRP A 213 -3.57 26.16 -6.04
N LYS A 214 -2.69 27.03 -6.56
CA LYS A 214 -1.64 27.73 -5.80
C LYS A 214 -1.66 29.22 -6.14
N SER A 215 -1.29 30.08 -5.19
CA SER A 215 -1.24 31.53 -5.41
C SER A 215 -0.27 31.95 -6.52
N GLN A 216 0.88 31.26 -6.63
CA GLN A 216 1.90 31.55 -7.64
C GLN A 216 1.56 30.98 -9.02
N ASP A 217 1.03 29.76 -9.07
CA ASP A 217 0.83 29.00 -10.33
C ASP A 217 -0.60 29.02 -10.86
N GLY A 218 -1.56 29.50 -10.06
CA GLY A 218 -2.97 29.37 -10.34
C GLY A 218 -3.47 27.92 -10.26
N TRP A 219 -4.50 27.62 -11.08
CA TRP A 219 -5.11 26.29 -11.18
C TRP A 219 -4.17 25.30 -11.90
N ILE A 220 -4.30 24.01 -11.60
CA ILE A 220 -3.45 23.01 -12.26
C ILE A 220 -3.60 22.98 -13.78
N ASN A 221 -4.83 23.13 -14.26
CA ASN A 221 -5.20 23.30 -15.66
C ASN A 221 -6.60 23.95 -15.75
N GLN A 222 -7.04 24.25 -16.97
CA GLN A 222 -8.33 24.86 -17.21
C GLN A 222 -9.48 23.93 -16.81
N GLU A 223 -9.36 22.62 -17.03
CA GLU A 223 -10.41 21.66 -16.67
C GLU A 223 -10.67 21.62 -15.16
N ALA A 224 -9.62 21.73 -14.32
CA ALA A 224 -9.78 21.79 -12.87
C ALA A 224 -10.48 23.08 -12.41
N ARG A 225 -10.19 24.21 -13.08
CA ARG A 225 -10.87 25.48 -12.83
C ARG A 225 -12.35 25.39 -13.20
N ASP A 226 -12.65 24.90 -14.40
CA ASP A 226 -14.02 24.78 -14.89
C ASP A 226 -14.83 23.82 -14.02
N TYR A 227 -14.20 22.72 -13.57
CA TYR A 227 -14.80 21.80 -12.62
C TYR A 227 -15.13 22.50 -11.29
N TYR A 228 -14.20 23.27 -10.73
CA TYR A 228 -14.42 23.99 -9.48
C TYR A 228 -15.56 25.00 -9.58
N VAL A 229 -15.64 25.76 -10.67
CA VAL A 229 -16.70 26.76 -10.88
C VAL A 229 -18.08 26.09 -10.94
N ARG A 230 -18.20 24.88 -11.49
CA ARG A 230 -19.47 24.13 -11.56
C ARG A 230 -19.94 23.55 -10.22
N LEU A 231 -19.12 23.62 -9.17
CA LEU A 231 -19.50 23.15 -7.82
C LEU A 231 -20.36 24.17 -7.06
N PHE A 232 -20.54 25.37 -7.61
CA PHE A 232 -21.38 26.45 -7.11
C PHE A 232 -22.52 26.73 -8.09
#